data_AF-A0A956VYS9-F1
#
_entry.id   AF-A0A956VYS9-F1
#
_cell.length_a   1.000
_cell.length_b   1.000
_cell.length_c   1.000
_cell.angle_alpha   90.00
_cell.angle_beta   90.00
_cell.angle_gamma   90.00
#
_symmetry.space_group_name_H-M   'P 1'
#
loop_
_entity.id
_entity.type
_entity.pdbx_description
1 polymer ?
#
loop_
_entity_poly.entity_id
_entity_poly.type
_entity_poly.pdbx_seq_one_letter_code
_entity_poly.pdbx_strand_id
1 'polypeptide(L)'
;MTVWQFEGFSWDDRRTIAVAASGKDIYLTTQQRRLLKILLQAPGQSVSAERLCEQLVRFSSRDPMHALEQCISNLWSNLQNAGVTTKPIEGSPTSPGYRILMVGSDVDVNPNQVQDPWLTGSYLPDIAGRVQSKTERPLHVDPMDAAAWLQQRRDSGLEQRVGRPPSSEAIARVVERYRAPQFEESLRRLDGEILGLGRESSGLPHRYPVAVFPNRIGQSLESVLPLRAVDARVSAIADPNDMAILDPVPRMRRWLAVNPDSTAFDAHEQTASGWNLCMTEISRNDGALELRARLGAYGTILDTCDALIDEVVDHPLGPWPLRDHFESLEPNPLLSAQRRAAGIGVAALITVVERGSDGQPTLKALLSRRSKLVGTYANARHVAPAGMLNWRYGDGPHESRSEPWLGYEPEDVLRSVLNEYAEELRNIEDMQENANRARIDGLPAIVQLKRRARIEFTGIALDLMNLRPEICVLFYIGDPDWDGPARFQLNYEYEAAPSPAFRRTNAQRRRRARRRQLTPITVATTRHALDEVAARELAPAETVPSGAAAFWLGVRRARQLFAAEHGA
;
A
#
# COMPACT_ATOMS: atom_id res chain seq x y z
N MET A 1 6.65 -20.81 -13.92
CA MET A 1 8.04 -20.36 -13.72
C MET A 1 8.79 -20.81 -14.94
N THR A 2 9.31 -19.89 -15.74
CA THR A 2 10.01 -20.26 -16.98
C THR A 2 11.44 -19.82 -16.84
N VAL A 3 12.36 -20.79 -16.79
CA VAL A 3 13.78 -20.53 -16.87
C VAL A 3 14.21 -20.84 -18.30
N TRP A 4 14.72 -19.85 -19.00
CA TRP A 4 15.34 -20.06 -20.30
C TRP A 4 16.84 -20.24 -20.11
N GLN A 5 17.38 -21.33 -20.64
CA GLN A 5 18.82 -21.58 -20.68
C GLN A 5 19.26 -21.69 -22.13
N PHE A 6 20.24 -20.88 -22.49
CA PHE A 6 20.93 -20.89 -23.77
C PHE A 6 22.43 -20.99 -23.51
N GLU A 7 23.19 -21.40 -24.52
CA GLU A 7 24.64 -21.38 -24.43
C GLU A 7 25.10 -19.95 -24.11
N GLY A 8 25.61 -19.79 -22.89
CA GLY A 8 26.09 -18.52 -22.38
C GLY A 8 25.05 -17.49 -21.95
N PHE A 9 23.82 -17.90 -21.68
CA PHE A 9 22.79 -17.03 -21.10
C PHE A 9 21.74 -17.84 -20.35
N SER A 10 21.42 -17.44 -19.13
CA SER A 10 20.27 -17.98 -18.40
C SER A 10 19.41 -16.85 -17.85
N TRP A 11 18.10 -17.01 -17.93
CA TRP A 11 17.17 -16.03 -17.40
C TRP A 11 15.94 -16.70 -16.79
N ASP A 12 15.57 -16.22 -15.61
CA ASP A 12 14.37 -16.60 -14.86
C ASP A 12 13.39 -15.43 -14.93
N ASP A 13 12.17 -15.65 -15.44
CA ASP A 13 11.19 -14.55 -15.60
C ASP A 13 10.76 -13.89 -14.28
N ARG A 14 11.11 -14.48 -13.13
CA ARG A 14 10.88 -13.88 -11.82
C ARG A 14 12.00 -12.94 -11.39
N ARG A 15 13.16 -13.00 -12.04
CA ARG A 15 14.34 -12.21 -11.68
C ARG A 15 14.51 -11.02 -12.61
N THR A 16 15.01 -9.93 -12.05
CA THR A 16 15.52 -8.77 -12.80
C THR A 16 16.83 -8.99 -13.50
N ILE A 17 17.52 -10.02 -13.05
CA ILE A 17 18.87 -10.35 -13.45
C ILE A 17 18.78 -11.52 -14.42
N ALA A 18 19.23 -11.29 -15.65
CA ALA A 18 19.67 -12.38 -16.49
C ALA A 18 21.16 -12.63 -16.25
N VAL A 19 21.60 -13.88 -16.26
CA VAL A 19 22.99 -14.25 -15.96
C VAL A 19 23.64 -14.70 -17.26
N ALA A 20 24.69 -13.99 -17.68
CA ALA A 20 25.49 -14.40 -18.83
C ALA A 20 26.43 -15.59 -18.52
N ALA A 21 26.95 -16.23 -19.57
CA ALA A 21 27.97 -17.30 -19.51
C ALA A 21 29.15 -16.95 -18.60
N SER A 22 29.52 -15.68 -18.65
CA SER A 22 30.64 -15.08 -17.92
C SER A 22 30.39 -14.96 -16.41
N GLY A 23 29.20 -15.35 -15.93
CA GLY A 23 28.76 -15.13 -14.56
C GLY A 23 28.39 -13.67 -14.27
N LYS A 24 28.33 -12.81 -15.30
CA LYS A 24 27.97 -11.40 -15.17
C LYS A 24 26.45 -11.23 -15.14
N ASP A 25 25.99 -10.55 -14.10
CA ASP A 25 24.59 -10.14 -13.95
C ASP A 25 24.22 -9.03 -14.95
N ILE A 26 23.13 -9.24 -15.67
CA ILE A 26 22.53 -8.30 -16.61
C ILE A 26 21.25 -7.76 -15.99
N TYR A 27 21.29 -6.50 -15.57
CA TYR A 27 20.14 -5.81 -15.01
C TYR A 27 19.24 -5.27 -16.12
N LEU A 28 18.00 -5.74 -16.15
CA LEU A 28 17.02 -5.37 -17.17
C LEU A 28 15.89 -4.53 -16.54
N THR A 29 15.53 -3.41 -17.18
CA THR A 29 14.34 -2.64 -16.79
C THR A 29 13.07 -3.47 -17.02
N THR A 30 11.94 -3.10 -16.41
CA THR A 30 10.65 -3.79 -16.63
C THR A 30 10.26 -3.87 -18.11
N GLN A 31 10.48 -2.80 -18.88
CA GLN A 31 10.23 -2.81 -20.33
C GLN A 31 11.18 -3.77 -21.08
N GLN A 32 12.46 -3.79 -20.72
CA GLN A 32 13.43 -4.70 -21.31
C GLN A 32 13.14 -6.17 -20.99
N ARG A 33 12.69 -6.47 -19.76
CA ARG A 33 12.27 -7.83 -19.36
C ARG A 33 11.07 -8.31 -20.16
N ARG A 34 10.04 -7.47 -20.28
CA ARG A 34 8.85 -7.78 -21.09
C ARG A 34 9.23 -7.99 -22.55
N LEU A 35 10.06 -7.11 -23.12
CA LEU A 35 10.56 -7.23 -24.48
C LEU A 35 11.33 -8.54 -24.69
N LEU A 36 12.27 -8.84 -23.80
CA LEU A 36 13.04 -10.08 -23.85
C LEU A 36 12.15 -11.32 -23.72
N LYS A 37 11.14 -11.30 -22.85
CA LYS A 37 10.15 -12.37 -22.71
C LYS A 37 9.43 -12.65 -24.02
N ILE A 38 8.92 -11.60 -24.66
CA ILE A 38 8.17 -11.72 -25.93
C ILE A 38 9.06 -12.34 -27.01
N LEU A 39 10.32 -11.89 -27.10
CA LEU A 39 11.28 -12.42 -28.07
C LEU A 39 11.68 -13.88 -27.78
N LEU A 40 11.84 -14.25 -26.52
CA LEU A 40 12.18 -15.62 -26.10
C LEU A 40 11.00 -16.60 -26.20
N GLN A 41 9.76 -16.10 -26.14
CA GLN A 41 8.55 -16.89 -26.39
C GLN A 41 8.29 -17.16 -27.88
N ALA A 42 8.96 -16.41 -28.77
CA ALA A 42 8.91 -16.58 -30.21
C ALA A 42 10.29 -16.91 -30.78
N PRO A 43 10.98 -17.96 -30.29
CA PRO A 43 12.34 -18.27 -30.70
C PRO A 43 12.33 -18.58 -32.21
N GLY A 44 13.25 -17.96 -32.94
CA GLY A 44 13.33 -18.18 -34.37
C GLY A 44 12.35 -17.36 -35.22
N GLN A 45 11.34 -16.72 -34.61
CA GLN A 45 10.33 -15.95 -35.32
C GLN A 45 10.60 -14.45 -35.21
N SER A 46 10.21 -13.71 -36.24
CA SER A 46 10.22 -12.24 -36.20
C SER A 46 8.93 -11.74 -35.56
N VAL A 47 9.03 -10.87 -34.56
CA VAL A 47 7.89 -10.20 -33.93
C VAL A 47 7.79 -8.79 -34.51
N SER A 48 6.63 -8.43 -35.07
CA SER A 48 6.45 -7.11 -35.69
C SER A 48 6.59 -5.98 -34.67
N ALA A 49 7.13 -4.85 -35.09
CA ALA A 49 7.23 -3.64 -34.26
C ALA A 49 5.87 -3.20 -33.71
N GLU A 50 4.80 -3.31 -34.52
CA GLU A 50 3.43 -2.99 -34.12
C GLU A 50 2.98 -3.86 -32.94
N ARG A 51 3.17 -5.18 -33.01
CA ARG A 51 2.84 -6.10 -31.92
C ARG A 51 3.67 -5.84 -30.66
N LEU A 52 4.94 -5.46 -30.81
CA LEU A 52 5.77 -5.06 -29.68
C LEU A 52 5.29 -3.75 -29.06
N CYS A 53 4.91 -2.75 -29.86
CA CYS A 53 4.32 -1.51 -29.38
C CYS A 53 3.01 -1.75 -28.61
N GLU A 54 2.11 -2.59 -29.13
CA GLU A 54 0.85 -2.96 -28.45
C GLU A 54 1.09 -3.63 -27.08
N GLN A 55 2.14 -4.45 -26.98
CA GLN A 55 2.43 -5.23 -25.78
C GLN A 55 3.33 -4.49 -24.76
N LEU A 56 4.20 -3.59 -25.23
CA LEU A 56 5.19 -2.90 -24.39
C LEU A 56 4.83 -1.45 -24.10
N VAL A 57 4.19 -0.75 -25.04
CA VAL A 57 3.95 0.69 -25.00
C VAL A 57 2.48 0.95 -24.69
N ARG A 58 2.03 0.55 -23.49
CA ARG A 58 0.76 1.03 -22.94
C ARG A 58 0.85 2.41 -22.28
N PHE A 59 2.00 3.09 -22.38
CA PHE A 59 2.22 4.42 -21.82
C PHE A 59 2.40 5.48 -22.89
N SER A 60 1.86 6.66 -22.59
CA SER A 60 1.65 7.86 -23.39
C SER A 60 2.92 8.52 -23.96
N SER A 61 3.81 7.79 -24.61
CA SER A 61 4.82 8.45 -25.44
C SER A 61 4.11 9.05 -26.65
N ARG A 62 4.51 10.26 -27.04
CA ARG A 62 4.01 10.88 -28.29
C ARG A 62 4.48 10.11 -29.53
N ASP A 63 5.43 9.19 -29.36
CA ASP A 63 6.03 8.36 -30.39
C ASP A 63 6.38 6.95 -29.83
N PRO A 64 5.47 5.97 -29.96
CA PRO A 64 5.68 4.61 -29.47
C PRO A 64 6.84 3.87 -30.16
N MET A 65 7.07 4.17 -31.44
CA MET A 65 8.10 3.54 -32.24
C MET A 65 9.49 3.96 -31.76
N HIS A 66 9.71 5.25 -31.53
CA HIS A 66 10.98 5.74 -30.98
C HIS A 66 11.29 5.14 -29.60
N ALA A 67 10.27 5.01 -28.74
CA ALA A 67 10.42 4.39 -27.41
C ALA A 67 10.78 2.90 -27.50
N LEU A 68 10.15 2.17 -28.44
CA LEU A 68 10.48 0.77 -28.70
C LEU A 68 11.92 0.62 -29.21
N GLU A 69 12.34 1.43 -30.17
CA GLU A 69 13.71 1.43 -30.70
C GLU A 69 14.76 1.69 -29.61
N GLN A 70 14.49 2.65 -28.72
CA GLN A 70 15.37 2.94 -27.59
C GLN A 70 15.43 1.76 -26.60
N CYS A 71 14.30 1.13 -26.31
CA CYS A 71 14.24 -0.05 -25.44
C CYS A 71 15.04 -1.22 -26.02
N ILE A 72 14.88 -1.48 -27.32
CA ILE A 72 15.60 -2.52 -28.08
C ILE A 72 17.11 -2.23 -28.08
N SER A 73 17.51 -1.01 -28.45
CA SER A 73 18.92 -0.60 -28.48
C SER A 73 19.59 -0.81 -27.11
N ASN A 74 18.93 -0.40 -26.03
CA ASN A 74 19.44 -0.57 -24.67
C ASN A 74 19.53 -2.05 -24.25
N LEU A 75 18.51 -2.85 -24.57
CA LEU A 75 18.52 -4.29 -24.27
C LEU A 75 19.66 -4.99 -25.03
N TRP A 76 19.86 -4.66 -26.29
CA TRP A 76 20.93 -5.25 -27.10
C TRP A 76 22.31 -4.88 -26.58
N SER A 77 22.52 -3.61 -26.23
CA SER A 77 23.77 -3.16 -25.62
C SER A 77 24.06 -3.92 -24.32
N ASN A 78 23.05 -4.09 -23.45
CA ASN A 78 23.20 -4.83 -22.20
C ASN A 78 23.56 -6.31 -22.42
N LEU A 79 22.91 -6.96 -23.38
CA LEU A 79 23.19 -8.36 -23.74
C LEU A 79 24.60 -8.52 -24.34
N GLN A 80 24.98 -7.65 -25.28
CA GLN A 80 26.30 -7.68 -25.92
C GLN A 80 27.43 -7.41 -24.92
N ASN A 81 27.25 -6.44 -24.02
CA ASN A 81 28.21 -6.13 -22.95
C ASN A 81 28.40 -7.27 -21.92
N ALA A 82 27.53 -8.28 -21.98
CA ALA A 82 27.60 -9.48 -21.16
C ALA A 82 28.14 -10.70 -21.93
N GLY A 83 28.48 -10.54 -23.21
CA GLY A 83 28.97 -11.61 -24.08
C GLY A 83 27.88 -12.38 -24.80
N VAL A 84 26.61 -11.93 -24.76
CA VAL A 84 25.52 -12.53 -25.51
C VAL A 84 25.54 -11.98 -26.94
N THR A 85 25.73 -12.87 -27.91
CA THR A 85 25.67 -12.46 -29.32
C THR A 85 24.21 -12.22 -29.71
N THR A 86 23.88 -10.98 -30.04
CA THR A 86 22.56 -10.61 -30.59
C THR A 86 22.74 -10.11 -32.02
N LYS A 87 21.82 -10.47 -32.92
CA LYS A 87 21.76 -9.93 -34.28
C LYS A 87 20.40 -9.30 -34.51
N PRO A 88 20.31 -7.98 -34.75
CA PRO A 88 19.10 -7.40 -35.31
C PRO A 88 18.94 -7.96 -36.73
N ILE A 89 17.78 -8.52 -37.04
CA ILE A 89 17.41 -8.81 -38.42
C ILE A 89 16.50 -7.66 -38.82
N GLU A 90 16.96 -6.80 -39.72
CA GLU A 90 16.07 -5.82 -40.33
C GLU A 90 14.96 -6.57 -41.05
N GLY A 91 13.71 -6.32 -40.65
CA GLY A 91 12.55 -6.77 -41.41
C GLY A 91 12.53 -6.15 -42.81
N SER A 92 11.56 -6.54 -43.63
CA SER A 92 11.26 -5.82 -44.87
C SER A 92 11.22 -4.31 -44.60
N PRO A 93 11.70 -3.43 -45.50
CA PRO A 93 11.59 -1.97 -45.36
C PRO A 93 10.15 -1.48 -45.07
N THR A 94 9.15 -2.31 -45.38
CA THR A 94 7.72 -2.04 -45.15
C THR A 94 7.16 -2.58 -43.84
N SER A 95 7.91 -3.38 -43.08
CA SER A 95 7.48 -3.97 -41.80
C SER A 95 8.71 -4.39 -40.98
N PRO A 96 9.27 -3.50 -40.15
CA PRO A 96 10.35 -3.87 -39.25
C PRO A 96 9.83 -4.90 -38.24
N GLY A 97 10.55 -6.02 -38.14
CA GLY A 97 10.30 -7.04 -37.13
C GLY A 97 11.61 -7.36 -36.41
N TYR A 98 11.50 -7.79 -35.17
CA TYR A 98 12.65 -8.06 -34.32
C TYR A 98 12.67 -9.53 -33.95
N ARG A 99 13.88 -10.11 -33.98
CA ARG A 99 14.14 -11.49 -33.60
C ARG A 99 15.40 -11.52 -32.75
N ILE A 100 15.44 -12.38 -31.74
CA ILE A 100 16.68 -12.72 -31.05
C ILE A 100 17.26 -14.01 -31.67
N LEU A 101 18.50 -13.91 -32.16
CA LEU A 101 19.31 -15.04 -32.59
C LEU A 101 20.37 -15.27 -31.53
N MET A 102 20.24 -16.35 -30.76
CA MET A 102 21.27 -16.78 -29.83
C MET A 102 22.25 -17.67 -30.62
N VAL A 103 23.42 -17.14 -30.96
CA VAL A 103 24.42 -17.87 -31.77
C VAL A 103 25.12 -18.91 -30.90
N GLY A 104 25.00 -20.20 -31.27
CA GLY A 104 25.54 -21.35 -30.54
C GLY A 104 24.84 -22.69 -30.87
N SER A 105 23.64 -22.66 -31.46
CA SER A 105 22.91 -23.87 -31.85
C SER A 105 22.67 -23.94 -33.36
N ASP A 106 23.57 -24.61 -34.09
CA ASP A 106 23.21 -25.36 -35.30
C ASP A 106 22.59 -26.73 -34.91
N VAL A 107 21.92 -26.79 -33.76
CA VAL A 107 21.17 -27.96 -33.31
C VAL A 107 19.70 -27.55 -33.30
N ASP A 108 18.89 -28.22 -34.11
CA ASP A 108 17.43 -28.13 -34.05
C ASP A 108 16.96 -28.29 -32.60
N VAL A 109 16.53 -27.18 -32.00
CA VAL A 109 15.92 -27.20 -30.67
C VAL A 109 14.54 -27.81 -30.82
N ASN A 110 14.40 -29.09 -30.50
CA ASN A 110 13.11 -29.75 -30.35
C ASN A 110 12.42 -29.19 -29.08
N PRO A 111 11.29 -28.47 -29.19
CA PRO A 111 10.64 -27.83 -28.05
C PRO A 111 10.03 -28.82 -27.03
N ASN A 112 10.10 -30.14 -27.28
CA ASN A 112 9.52 -31.17 -26.41
C ASN A 112 10.52 -31.88 -25.48
N GLN A 113 11.78 -31.46 -25.40
CA GLN A 113 12.74 -32.02 -24.45
C GLN A 113 13.22 -30.98 -23.43
N VAL A 114 12.35 -30.68 -22.47
CA VAL A 114 12.76 -30.15 -21.16
C VAL A 114 12.92 -31.36 -20.24
N GLN A 115 14.15 -31.88 -20.11
CA GLN A 115 14.50 -32.82 -19.04
C GLN A 115 15.10 -32.03 -17.88
N ASP A 116 14.52 -32.24 -16.70
CA ASP A 116 14.88 -31.63 -15.42
C ASP A 116 16.25 -32.14 -14.93
N PRO A 117 17.30 -31.30 -14.85
CA PRO A 117 18.63 -31.75 -14.41
C PRO A 117 18.76 -31.91 -12.88
N TRP A 118 17.72 -31.66 -12.08
CA TRP A 118 17.83 -31.69 -10.61
C TRP A 118 17.78 -33.09 -9.97
N LEU A 119 17.78 -34.18 -10.74
CA LEU A 119 17.67 -35.55 -10.21
C LEU A 119 18.96 -36.38 -10.13
N THR A 120 20.14 -35.84 -10.46
CA THR A 120 21.39 -36.60 -10.25
C THR A 120 22.54 -35.77 -9.68
N GLY A 121 22.67 -35.81 -8.35
CA GLY A 121 23.96 -36.08 -7.70
C GLY A 121 24.93 -34.92 -7.44
N SER A 122 25.10 -34.66 -6.13
CA SER A 122 26.34 -34.26 -5.43
C SER A 122 26.95 -32.88 -5.72
N TYR A 123 26.70 -31.91 -4.80
CA TYR A 123 27.73 -31.20 -4.03
C TYR A 123 27.09 -30.14 -3.10
N LEU A 124 26.82 -30.46 -1.83
CA LEU A 124 26.71 -29.47 -0.74
C LEU A 124 27.06 -30.17 0.60
N PRO A 125 27.93 -29.58 1.45
CA PRO A 125 28.24 -30.11 2.77
C PRO A 125 27.16 -29.72 3.80
N ASP A 126 26.60 -30.76 4.42
CA ASP A 126 26.24 -30.88 5.83
C ASP A 126 25.56 -29.70 6.55
N ILE A 127 24.26 -29.50 6.28
CA ILE A 127 23.31 -28.88 7.22
C ILE A 127 22.05 -29.77 7.29
N ALA A 128 22.23 -31.02 7.74
CA ALA A 128 21.14 -31.95 7.98
C ALA A 128 21.13 -32.37 9.45
N GLY A 129 20.56 -31.51 10.30
CA GLY A 129 20.53 -31.76 11.73
C GLY A 129 19.47 -30.97 12.48
N ARG A 130 18.21 -31.05 12.03
CA ARG A 130 16.94 -30.85 12.78
C ARG A 130 15.85 -30.40 11.81
N VAL A 131 14.95 -31.30 11.44
CA VAL A 131 13.48 -31.15 11.52
C VAL A 131 12.91 -32.53 11.18
N GLN A 132 12.45 -33.26 12.20
CA GLN A 132 11.55 -34.39 12.02
C GLN A 132 10.11 -33.93 12.29
N SER A 133 9.23 -34.34 11.38
CA SER A 133 7.79 -34.57 11.53
C SER A 133 6.78 -33.42 11.33
N LYS A 134 5.87 -33.71 10.38
CA LYS A 134 4.52 -33.20 10.10
C LYS A 134 4.38 -32.19 8.96
N THR A 135 4.41 -32.72 7.74
CA THR A 135 3.89 -32.07 6.52
C THR A 135 2.43 -32.45 6.30
N GLU A 136 1.51 -31.69 6.88
CA GLU A 136 0.25 -31.40 6.18
C GLU A 136 0.61 -30.38 5.09
N ARG A 137 0.49 -30.77 3.82
CA ARG A 137 0.73 -29.85 2.70
C ARG A 137 -0.32 -28.72 2.78
N PRO A 138 0.04 -27.44 2.57
CA PRO A 138 -0.97 -26.42 2.36
C PRO A 138 -1.82 -26.80 1.15
N LEU A 139 -3.13 -26.58 1.24
CA LEU A 139 -4.09 -26.75 0.16
C LEU A 139 -3.58 -26.02 -1.09
N HIS A 140 -3.05 -26.79 -2.04
CA HIS A 140 -2.82 -26.30 -3.39
C HIS A 140 -4.20 -26.11 -4.01
N VAL A 141 -4.66 -24.86 -4.08
CA VAL A 141 -5.84 -24.51 -4.87
C VAL A 141 -5.44 -24.67 -6.34
N ASP A 142 -6.06 -25.64 -7.01
CA ASP A 142 -5.98 -25.77 -8.46
C ASP A 142 -6.52 -24.45 -9.05
N PRO A 143 -5.74 -23.70 -9.85
CA PRO A 143 -6.20 -22.47 -10.46
C PRO A 143 -7.30 -22.81 -11.46
N MET A 144 -8.53 -22.90 -10.95
CA MET A 144 -9.74 -22.80 -11.73
C MET A 144 -9.56 -21.66 -12.73
N ASP A 145 -9.84 -21.97 -14.00
CA ASP A 145 -9.74 -21.07 -15.14
C ASP A 145 -10.28 -19.68 -14.75
N ALA A 146 -9.36 -18.74 -14.48
CA ALA A 146 -9.69 -17.45 -13.91
C ALA A 146 -10.71 -16.71 -14.78
N ALA A 147 -10.74 -17.02 -16.09
CA ALA A 147 -11.74 -16.55 -17.04
C ALA A 147 -13.15 -17.10 -16.76
N ALA A 148 -13.29 -18.40 -16.49
CA ALA A 148 -14.58 -19.02 -16.14
C ALA A 148 -15.10 -18.53 -14.78
N TRP A 149 -14.20 -18.36 -13.81
CA TRP A 149 -14.54 -17.79 -12.50
C TRP A 149 -14.94 -16.30 -12.59
N LEU A 150 -14.22 -15.49 -13.38
CA LEU A 150 -14.59 -14.09 -13.67
C LEU A 150 -15.93 -13.99 -14.41
N GLN A 151 -16.20 -14.91 -15.35
CA GLN A 151 -17.47 -14.97 -16.07
C GLN A 151 -18.63 -15.30 -15.11
N GLN A 152 -18.50 -16.33 -14.27
CA GLN A 152 -19.50 -16.66 -13.23
C GLN A 152 -19.77 -15.48 -12.27
N ARG A 153 -18.77 -14.64 -12.01
CA ARG A 153 -18.92 -13.44 -11.16
C ARG A 153 -19.56 -12.25 -11.87
N ARG A 154 -19.23 -12.02 -13.15
CA ARG A 154 -19.97 -11.07 -14.01
C ARG A 154 -21.43 -11.45 -14.08
N ASP A 155 -21.69 -12.74 -14.27
CA ASP A 155 -23.04 -13.30 -14.35
C ASP A 155 -23.81 -13.19 -13.03
N SER A 156 -23.13 -13.13 -11.87
CA SER A 156 -23.75 -12.93 -10.55
C SER A 156 -23.83 -11.47 -10.08
N GLY A 157 -23.34 -10.51 -10.86
CA GLY A 157 -23.43 -9.08 -10.54
C GLY A 157 -22.56 -8.63 -9.36
N LEU A 158 -21.61 -9.46 -8.93
CA LEU A 158 -20.73 -9.20 -7.78
C LEU A 158 -19.73 -8.05 -8.02
N GLU A 159 -19.47 -7.67 -9.27
CA GLU A 159 -18.68 -6.48 -9.62
C GLU A 159 -19.28 -5.18 -9.06
N GLN A 160 -20.60 -5.13 -8.79
CA GLN A 160 -21.27 -3.97 -8.16
C GLN A 160 -20.98 -3.80 -6.66
N ARG A 161 -20.20 -4.69 -6.04
CA ARG A 161 -19.91 -4.68 -4.60
C ARG A 161 -18.56 -4.08 -4.23
N VAL A 162 -17.63 -3.96 -5.17
CA VAL A 162 -16.31 -3.38 -4.91
C VAL A 162 -16.46 -1.92 -4.48
N GLY A 163 -15.94 -1.58 -3.30
CA GLY A 163 -16.04 -0.24 -2.74
C GLY A 163 -17.36 0.08 -2.01
N ARG A 164 -18.24 -0.91 -1.77
CA ARG A 164 -19.37 -0.69 -0.85
C ARG A 164 -18.84 -0.53 0.58
N PRO A 165 -19.28 0.50 1.33
CA PRO A 165 -18.95 0.59 2.74
C PRO A 165 -19.57 -0.60 3.50
N PRO A 166 -18.94 -1.08 4.58
CA PRO A 166 -19.53 -2.10 5.44
C PRO A 166 -20.84 -1.57 6.04
N SER A 167 -21.83 -2.45 6.21
CA SER A 167 -23.08 -2.09 6.87
C SER A 167 -22.84 -1.82 8.36
N SER A 168 -23.70 -0.98 8.97
CA SER A 168 -23.64 -0.74 10.43
C SER A 168 -23.74 -2.03 11.25
N GLU A 169 -24.48 -3.03 10.76
CA GLU A 169 -24.62 -4.34 11.39
C GLU A 169 -23.30 -5.14 11.34
N ALA A 170 -22.61 -5.11 10.19
CA ALA A 170 -21.30 -5.74 10.03
C ALA A 170 -20.26 -5.10 10.96
N ILE A 171 -20.24 -3.76 11.01
CA ILE A 171 -19.39 -2.99 11.94
C ILE A 171 -19.67 -3.38 13.39
N ALA A 172 -20.94 -3.39 13.79
CA ALA A 172 -21.34 -3.73 15.16
C ALA A 172 -20.88 -5.15 15.54
N ARG A 173 -21.02 -6.11 14.62
CA ARG A 173 -20.58 -7.50 14.82
C ARG A 173 -19.07 -7.63 14.93
N VAL A 174 -18.29 -6.90 14.13
CA VAL A 174 -16.82 -6.87 14.24
C VAL A 174 -16.41 -6.31 15.59
N VAL A 175 -17.02 -5.20 16.00
CA VAL A 175 -16.74 -4.58 17.30
C VAL A 175 -17.08 -5.53 18.45
N GLU A 176 -18.24 -6.19 18.40
CA GLU A 176 -18.66 -7.12 19.45
C GLU A 176 -17.71 -8.33 19.55
N ARG A 177 -17.25 -8.86 18.41
CA ARG A 177 -16.26 -9.94 18.38
C ARG A 177 -14.98 -9.57 19.14
N TYR A 178 -14.46 -8.36 18.92
CA TYR A 178 -13.23 -7.89 19.59
C TYR A 178 -13.43 -7.29 20.98
N ARG A 179 -14.67 -7.19 21.45
CA ARG A 179 -14.99 -6.93 22.85
C ARG A 179 -15.05 -8.18 23.71
N ALA A 180 -14.89 -9.36 23.12
CA ALA A 180 -14.80 -10.59 23.88
C ALA A 180 -13.68 -10.49 24.94
N PRO A 181 -13.88 -11.03 26.16
CA PRO A 181 -13.00 -10.75 27.30
C PRO A 181 -11.51 -10.97 27.03
N GLN A 182 -11.15 -12.00 26.27
CA GLN A 182 -9.77 -12.34 25.94
C GLN A 182 -9.05 -11.23 25.14
N PHE A 183 -9.77 -10.53 24.27
CA PHE A 183 -9.23 -9.44 23.46
C PHE A 183 -9.24 -8.14 24.26
N GLU A 184 -10.32 -7.85 24.97
CA GLU A 184 -10.46 -6.63 25.75
C GLU A 184 -9.45 -6.56 26.90
N GLU A 185 -9.17 -7.66 27.59
CA GLU A 185 -8.13 -7.72 28.62
C GLU A 185 -6.74 -7.42 28.04
N SER A 186 -6.48 -7.94 26.84
CA SER A 186 -5.22 -7.69 26.14
C SER A 186 -5.07 -6.24 25.69
N LEU A 187 -6.14 -5.60 25.22
CA LEU A 187 -6.16 -4.17 24.93
C LEU A 187 -5.90 -3.35 26.20
N ARG A 188 -6.63 -3.64 27.29
CA ARG A 188 -6.48 -2.95 28.59
C ARG A 188 -5.06 -3.02 29.14
N ARG A 189 -4.38 -4.16 28.99
CA ARG A 189 -2.97 -4.32 29.42
C ARG A 189 -2.01 -3.35 28.72
N LEU A 190 -2.35 -2.84 27.54
CA LEU A 190 -1.55 -1.88 26.79
C LEU A 190 -2.09 -0.44 26.87
N ASP A 191 -2.98 -0.15 27.83
CA ASP A 191 -3.76 1.09 27.92
C ASP A 191 -4.58 1.35 26.65
N GLY A 192 -5.03 0.30 25.95
CA GLY A 192 -5.82 0.37 24.73
C GLY A 192 -7.32 0.20 24.97
N GLU A 193 -8.12 0.71 24.03
CA GLU A 193 -9.58 0.62 24.06
C GLU A 193 -10.16 0.50 22.64
N ILE A 194 -11.39 -0.01 22.50
CA ILE A 194 -12.12 0.09 21.23
C ILE A 194 -12.84 1.44 21.20
N LEU A 195 -12.56 2.23 20.17
CA LEU A 195 -13.03 3.60 20.06
C LEU A 195 -14.57 3.65 20.00
N GLY A 196 -15.17 4.24 21.03
CA GLY A 196 -16.59 4.54 21.10
C GLY A 196 -16.82 5.99 21.54
N LEU A 197 -17.74 6.67 20.86
CA LEU A 197 -18.17 8.02 21.24
C LEU A 197 -19.52 7.92 21.95
N GLY A 198 -19.52 7.77 23.27
CA GLY A 198 -20.74 7.86 24.08
C GLY A 198 -21.94 7.05 23.54
N ARG A 199 -23.15 7.51 23.83
CA ARG A 199 -24.41 7.02 23.20
C ARG A 199 -24.90 8.06 22.21
N GLU A 200 -25.37 7.65 21.04
CA GLU A 200 -26.12 8.51 20.11
C GLU A 200 -27.41 9.03 20.78
N SER A 201 -28.01 10.08 20.20
CA SER A 201 -29.38 10.50 20.50
C SER A 201 -30.42 9.41 20.19
N SER A 202 -30.07 8.41 19.37
CA SER A 202 -30.84 7.18 19.12
C SER A 202 -30.72 6.13 20.22
N GLY A 203 -29.82 6.32 21.19
CA GLY A 203 -29.49 5.37 22.25
C GLY A 203 -28.46 4.30 21.87
N LEU A 204 -28.12 4.15 20.58
CA LEU A 204 -27.08 3.23 20.12
C LEU A 204 -25.69 3.88 20.24
N PRO A 205 -24.65 3.19 20.70
CA PRO A 205 -23.31 3.77 20.77
C PRO A 205 -22.70 3.96 19.38
N HIS A 206 -22.17 5.16 19.08
CA HIS A 206 -21.29 5.39 17.93
C HIS A 206 -20.00 4.60 18.13
N ARG A 207 -19.93 3.39 17.58
CA ARG A 207 -18.75 2.52 17.69
C ARG A 207 -18.04 2.48 16.35
N TYR A 208 -16.77 2.86 16.36
CA TYR A 208 -15.90 2.65 15.21
C TYR A 208 -15.28 1.26 15.32
N PRO A 209 -15.10 0.53 14.21
CA PRO A 209 -14.39 -0.74 14.22
C PRO A 209 -12.88 -0.47 14.28
N VAL A 210 -12.40 0.19 15.34
CA VAL A 210 -10.99 0.51 15.55
C VAL A 210 -10.63 0.40 17.02
N ALA A 211 -9.55 -0.32 17.32
CA ALA A 211 -8.88 -0.25 18.62
C ALA A 211 -7.86 0.88 18.59
N VAL A 212 -7.72 1.60 19.70
CA VAL A 212 -6.75 2.69 19.83
C VAL A 212 -5.86 2.46 21.04
N PHE A 213 -4.60 2.80 20.89
CA PHE A 213 -3.59 2.81 21.93
C PHE A 213 -3.08 4.25 22.04
N PRO A 214 -3.65 5.06 22.94
CA PRO A 214 -3.26 6.46 23.08
C PRO A 214 -1.80 6.59 23.49
N ASN A 215 -1.15 7.59 22.89
CA ASN A 215 0.20 7.96 23.26
C ASN A 215 0.22 8.71 24.61
N ARG A 216 1.31 8.55 25.38
CA ARG A 216 1.58 9.42 26.53
C ARG A 216 2.19 10.72 26.03
N ILE A 217 1.80 11.83 26.65
CA ILE A 217 2.34 13.16 26.31
C ILE A 217 3.87 13.13 26.41
N GLY A 218 4.54 13.60 25.36
CA GLY A 218 5.99 13.72 25.30
C GLY A 218 6.72 12.53 24.68
N GLN A 219 6.04 11.40 24.42
CA GLN A 219 6.63 10.32 23.63
C GLN A 219 6.78 10.80 22.17
N SER A 220 7.99 10.69 21.65
CA SER A 220 8.34 11.16 20.31
C SER A 220 7.91 10.15 19.24
N LEU A 221 7.73 10.61 18.00
CA LEU A 221 7.34 9.74 16.89
C LEU A 221 8.40 8.66 16.61
N GLU A 222 9.68 9.00 16.80
CA GLU A 222 10.83 8.11 16.64
C GLU A 222 10.82 6.94 17.62
N SER A 223 10.26 7.13 18.81
CA SER A 223 10.24 6.09 19.85
C SER A 223 9.20 4.99 19.62
N VAL A 224 8.25 5.21 18.71
CA VAL A 224 7.13 4.28 18.45
C VAL A 224 7.60 3.04 17.69
N LEU A 225 8.52 3.24 16.75
CA LEU A 225 9.11 2.20 15.93
C LEU A 225 10.63 2.39 15.96
N PRO A 226 11.28 2.09 17.10
CA PRO A 226 12.73 2.28 17.25
C PRO A 226 13.48 1.28 16.36
N LEU A 227 14.73 1.60 16.02
CA LEU A 227 15.55 0.74 15.13
C LEU A 227 15.59 -0.72 15.57
N ARG A 228 15.72 -0.99 16.87
CA ARG A 228 15.73 -2.35 17.43
C ARG A 228 14.43 -3.14 17.23
N ALA A 229 13.33 -2.45 16.94
CA ALA A 229 12.02 -3.04 16.74
C ALA A 229 11.75 -3.34 15.26
N VAL A 230 12.65 -2.96 14.35
CA VAL A 230 12.55 -3.26 12.92
C VAL A 230 13.54 -4.36 12.56
N ASP A 231 13.05 -5.56 12.24
CA ASP A 231 13.88 -6.61 11.64
C ASP A 231 13.82 -6.48 10.11
N ALA A 232 14.68 -5.61 9.57
CA ALA A 232 14.77 -5.32 8.14
C ALA A 232 15.74 -6.24 7.38
N ARG A 233 16.23 -7.32 8.00
CA ARG A 233 17.13 -8.26 7.31
C ARG A 233 16.36 -9.06 6.26
N VAL A 234 17.01 -9.37 5.13
CA VAL A 234 16.40 -10.17 4.04
C VAL A 234 15.88 -11.53 4.54
N SER A 235 16.56 -12.16 5.52
CA SER A 235 16.11 -13.40 6.15
C SER A 235 14.88 -13.26 7.05
N ALA A 236 14.48 -12.03 7.36
CA ALA A 236 13.32 -11.69 8.19
C ALA A 236 12.13 -11.18 7.35
N ILE A 237 12.24 -11.21 6.02
CA ILE A 237 11.11 -10.98 5.13
C ILE A 237 9.98 -11.94 5.49
N ALA A 238 8.77 -11.42 5.57
CA ALA A 238 7.54 -12.19 5.66
C ALA A 238 7.48 -13.22 4.52
N ASP A 239 7.87 -14.47 4.79
CA ASP A 239 7.75 -15.57 3.83
C ASP A 239 6.26 -15.81 3.57
N PRO A 240 5.77 -15.72 2.32
CA PRO A 240 4.39 -16.04 1.99
C PRO A 240 3.93 -17.42 2.49
N ASN A 241 4.85 -18.39 2.65
CA ASN A 241 4.56 -19.72 3.19
C ASN A 241 4.30 -19.71 4.71
N ASP A 242 4.79 -18.69 5.43
CA ASP A 242 4.50 -18.49 6.85
C ASP A 242 3.17 -17.75 7.08
N MET A 243 2.57 -17.22 6.01
CA MET A 243 1.32 -16.47 6.03
C MET A 243 0.12 -17.39 5.81
N ALA A 244 -0.93 -17.15 6.59
CA ALA A 244 -2.23 -17.75 6.33
C ALA A 244 -2.92 -16.98 5.18
N ILE A 245 -2.63 -17.38 3.94
CA ILE A 245 -3.30 -16.89 2.73
C ILE A 245 -4.33 -17.94 2.31
N LEU A 246 -5.63 -17.59 2.39
CA LEU A 246 -6.70 -18.50 1.97
C LEU A 246 -7.01 -18.41 0.46
N ASP A 247 -6.90 -17.22 -0.15
CA ASP A 247 -7.17 -17.00 -1.58
C ASP A 247 -6.61 -15.62 -2.01
N PRO A 248 -5.70 -15.51 -3.02
CA PRO A 248 -5.21 -14.23 -3.56
C PRO A 248 -6.17 -13.56 -4.56
N VAL A 249 -7.26 -14.23 -4.94
CA VAL A 249 -8.24 -13.71 -5.91
C VAL A 249 -8.91 -12.39 -5.45
N PRO A 250 -9.23 -12.14 -4.15
CA PRO A 250 -9.77 -10.86 -3.69
C PRO A 250 -8.92 -9.64 -4.06
N ARG A 251 -7.59 -9.74 -3.95
CA ARG A 251 -6.64 -8.72 -4.40
C ARG A 251 -6.79 -8.41 -5.88
N MET A 252 -6.78 -9.46 -6.71
CA MET A 252 -6.90 -9.32 -8.16
C MET A 252 -8.26 -8.75 -8.56
N ARG A 253 -9.34 -9.11 -7.84
CA ARG A 253 -10.70 -8.57 -8.04
C ARG A 253 -10.72 -7.05 -7.89
N ARG A 254 -10.20 -6.51 -6.77
CA ARG A 254 -10.24 -5.07 -6.50
C ARG A 254 -9.46 -4.29 -7.55
N TRP A 255 -8.30 -4.80 -7.92
CA TRP A 255 -7.44 -4.11 -8.88
C TRP A 255 -8.06 -4.09 -10.28
N LEU A 256 -8.59 -5.21 -10.76
CA LEU A 256 -9.26 -5.30 -12.06
C LEU A 256 -10.57 -4.49 -12.11
N ALA A 257 -11.28 -4.37 -10.98
CA ALA A 257 -12.50 -3.55 -10.91
C ALA A 257 -12.22 -2.05 -11.10
N VAL A 258 -11.05 -1.57 -10.68
CA VAL A 258 -10.61 -0.18 -10.88
C VAL A 258 -9.91 -0.01 -12.24
N ASN A 259 -9.34 -1.10 -12.78
CA ASN A 259 -8.57 -1.13 -14.03
C ASN A 259 -9.10 -2.21 -14.99
N PRO A 260 -10.29 -2.02 -15.59
CA PRO A 260 -10.98 -3.07 -16.36
C PRO A 260 -10.23 -3.50 -17.63
N ASP A 261 -9.31 -2.67 -18.14
CA ASP A 261 -8.52 -2.95 -19.35
C ASP A 261 -7.20 -3.70 -19.07
N SER A 262 -6.95 -4.00 -17.81
CA SER A 262 -5.70 -4.62 -17.37
C SER A 262 -5.84 -6.14 -17.19
N THR A 263 -4.71 -6.84 -17.30
CA THR A 263 -4.70 -8.31 -17.16
C THR A 263 -4.52 -8.76 -15.71
N ALA A 264 -4.88 -10.01 -15.42
CA ALA A 264 -4.54 -10.66 -14.14
C ALA A 264 -3.03 -10.63 -13.85
N PHE A 265 -2.20 -10.72 -14.90
CA PHE A 265 -0.75 -10.60 -14.79
C PHE A 265 -0.33 -9.18 -14.39
N ASP A 266 -0.89 -8.14 -15.02
CA ASP A 266 -0.62 -6.75 -14.64
C ASP A 266 -1.03 -6.47 -13.20
N ALA A 267 -2.19 -7.00 -12.77
CA ALA A 267 -2.66 -6.90 -11.40
C ALA A 267 -1.66 -7.53 -10.42
N HIS A 268 -1.17 -8.73 -10.76
CA HIS A 268 -0.18 -9.42 -9.95
C HIS A 268 1.15 -8.66 -9.92
N GLU A 269 1.68 -8.20 -11.05
CA GLU A 269 2.94 -7.47 -11.11
C GLU A 269 2.88 -6.16 -10.31
N GLN A 270 1.81 -5.39 -10.46
CA GLN A 270 1.61 -4.11 -9.77
C GLN A 270 1.34 -4.23 -8.27
N THR A 271 0.84 -5.39 -7.83
CA THR A 271 0.61 -5.63 -6.40
C THR A 271 1.73 -6.42 -5.76
N ALA A 272 2.52 -7.17 -6.53
CA ALA A 272 3.70 -7.87 -6.04
C ALA A 272 4.92 -6.96 -5.87
N SER A 273 4.94 -5.80 -6.55
CA SER A 273 5.97 -4.79 -6.35
C SER A 273 5.72 -3.97 -5.09
N GLY A 274 6.80 -3.53 -4.45
CA GLY A 274 6.76 -2.69 -3.26
C GLY A 274 6.85 -3.49 -1.95
N TRP A 275 7.79 -3.06 -1.13
CA TRP A 275 7.97 -3.57 0.22
C TRP A 275 7.34 -2.59 1.21
N ASN A 276 6.79 -3.13 2.29
CA ASN A 276 6.15 -2.37 3.35
C ASN A 276 6.66 -2.85 4.70
N LEU A 277 6.73 -1.94 5.66
CA LEU A 277 6.89 -2.33 7.05
C LEU A 277 5.57 -2.97 7.52
N CYS A 278 5.64 -4.23 7.94
CA CYS A 278 4.53 -5.02 8.44
C CYS A 278 4.75 -5.29 9.92
N MET A 279 3.76 -4.97 10.74
CA MET A 279 3.76 -5.27 12.16
C MET A 279 3.89 -6.77 12.40
N THR A 280 4.63 -7.12 13.44
CA THR A 280 4.67 -8.47 14.03
C THR A 280 4.07 -8.47 15.44
N GLU A 281 4.24 -7.38 16.18
CA GLU A 281 3.78 -7.25 17.57
C GLU A 281 3.53 -5.77 17.95
N ILE A 282 2.51 -5.53 18.76
CA ILE A 282 2.34 -4.29 19.55
C ILE A 282 2.57 -4.62 21.02
N SER A 283 3.38 -3.80 21.67
CA SER A 283 3.66 -3.93 23.10
C SER A 283 3.76 -2.55 23.76
N ARG A 284 3.82 -2.54 25.09
CA ARG A 284 4.12 -1.35 25.88
C ARG A 284 5.30 -1.66 26.79
N ASN A 285 6.44 -1.03 26.55
CA ASN A 285 7.69 -1.22 27.27
C ASN A 285 8.02 0.06 28.05
N ASP A 286 8.19 -0.04 29.37
CA ASP A 286 8.43 1.12 30.26
C ASP A 286 7.42 2.26 30.09
N GLY A 287 6.17 1.89 29.78
CA GLY A 287 5.08 2.84 29.55
C GLY A 287 5.05 3.47 28.15
N ALA A 288 6.04 3.22 27.29
CA ALA A 288 6.05 3.66 25.89
C ALA A 288 5.41 2.60 24.98
N LEU A 289 4.61 3.03 24.00
CA LEU A 289 4.10 2.14 22.96
C LEU A 289 5.23 1.77 22.01
N GLU A 290 5.37 0.49 21.70
CA GLU A 290 6.37 -0.06 20.76
C GLU A 290 5.67 -0.95 19.73
N LEU A 291 5.87 -0.62 18.45
CA LEU A 291 5.57 -1.48 17.30
C LEU A 291 6.83 -2.25 16.92
N ARG A 292 6.70 -3.57 16.77
CA ARG A 292 7.73 -4.38 16.10
C ARG A 292 7.30 -4.69 14.68
N ALA A 293 8.25 -4.66 13.76
CA ALA A 293 7.99 -4.78 12.35
C ALA A 293 9.03 -5.64 11.61
N ARG A 294 8.60 -6.17 10.48
CA ARG A 294 9.42 -6.84 9.46
C ARG A 294 9.03 -6.34 8.07
N LEU A 295 9.75 -6.75 7.03
CA LEU A 295 9.37 -6.43 5.65
C LEU A 295 8.32 -7.41 5.14
N GLY A 296 7.32 -6.89 4.43
CA GLY A 296 6.35 -7.69 3.68
C GLY A 296 6.02 -7.07 2.33
N ALA A 297 5.74 -7.91 1.34
CA ALA A 297 5.30 -7.45 0.03
C ALA A 297 3.89 -6.86 0.13
N TYR A 298 3.63 -5.78 -0.63
CA TYR A 298 2.32 -5.14 -0.64
C TYR A 298 1.20 -6.14 -1.01
N GLY A 299 1.46 -7.00 -1.98
CA GLY A 299 0.52 -8.02 -2.41
C GLY A 299 0.13 -8.99 -1.31
N THR A 300 1.05 -9.30 -0.39
CA THR A 300 0.76 -10.15 0.78
C THR A 300 -0.15 -9.43 1.78
N ILE A 301 0.05 -8.12 1.99
CA ILE A 301 -0.86 -7.30 2.82
C ILE A 301 -2.28 -7.39 2.27
N LEU A 302 -2.41 -7.29 0.93
CA LEU A 302 -3.70 -7.38 0.27
C LEU A 302 -4.37 -8.75 0.45
N ASP A 303 -3.57 -9.82 0.32
CA ASP A 303 -4.05 -11.20 0.41
C ASP A 303 -4.40 -11.62 1.85
N THR A 304 -3.80 -11.01 2.88
CA THR A 304 -4.05 -11.38 4.28
C THR A 304 -4.96 -10.39 5.02
N CYS A 305 -4.66 -9.10 4.98
CA CYS A 305 -5.33 -8.12 5.82
C CYS A 305 -6.53 -7.50 5.13
N ASP A 306 -6.34 -7.00 3.91
CA ASP A 306 -7.43 -6.36 3.17
C ASP A 306 -8.54 -7.36 2.80
N ALA A 307 -8.20 -8.64 2.61
CA ALA A 307 -9.17 -9.72 2.44
C ALA A 307 -10.16 -9.85 3.61
N LEU A 308 -9.77 -9.47 4.84
CA LEU A 308 -10.69 -9.46 5.99
C LEU A 308 -11.79 -8.39 5.86
N ILE A 309 -11.54 -7.29 5.13
CA ILE A 309 -12.57 -6.29 4.83
C ILE A 309 -13.61 -6.90 3.89
N ASP A 310 -13.16 -7.59 2.84
CA ASP A 310 -14.05 -8.24 1.88
C ASP A 310 -14.91 -9.28 2.56
N GLU A 311 -14.33 -10.08 3.45
CA GLU A 311 -15.07 -11.06 4.25
C GLU A 311 -16.20 -10.42 5.06
N VAL A 312 -15.95 -9.30 5.73
CA VAL A 312 -16.96 -8.59 6.52
C VAL A 312 -18.03 -7.93 5.63
N VAL A 313 -17.63 -7.38 4.47
CA VAL A 313 -18.55 -6.70 3.53
C VAL A 313 -19.42 -7.70 2.77
N ASP A 314 -18.86 -8.80 2.31
CA ASP A 314 -19.57 -9.83 1.53
C ASP A 314 -20.42 -10.74 2.42
N HIS A 315 -20.01 -10.95 3.68
CA HIS A 315 -20.68 -11.82 4.65
C HIS A 315 -20.97 -11.11 5.97
N PRO A 316 -21.78 -10.03 5.97
CA PRO A 316 -22.03 -9.23 7.17
C PRO A 316 -22.63 -10.06 8.32
N LEU A 317 -23.44 -11.06 7.98
CA LEU A 317 -24.11 -11.98 8.93
C LEU A 317 -23.61 -13.44 8.82
N GLY A 318 -22.70 -13.71 7.89
CA GLY A 318 -22.19 -15.05 7.62
C GLY A 318 -20.94 -15.41 8.43
N PRO A 319 -20.41 -16.62 8.31
CA PRO A 319 -19.12 -16.98 8.90
C PRO A 319 -17.98 -16.11 8.37
N TRP A 320 -16.92 -15.97 9.15
CA TRP A 320 -15.71 -15.21 8.81
C TRP A 320 -14.48 -16.15 8.86
N PRO A 321 -14.39 -17.11 7.93
CA PRO A 321 -13.39 -18.18 7.97
C PRO A 321 -11.94 -17.69 8.02
N LEU A 322 -11.58 -16.61 7.34
CA LEU A 322 -10.21 -16.06 7.38
C LEU A 322 -9.89 -15.51 8.76
N ARG A 323 -10.82 -14.74 9.35
CA ARG A 323 -10.68 -14.23 10.71
C ARG A 323 -10.65 -15.35 11.75
N ASP A 324 -11.55 -16.32 11.62
CA ASP A 324 -11.59 -17.52 12.47
C ASP A 324 -10.26 -18.28 12.39
N HIS A 325 -9.67 -18.37 11.19
CA HIS A 325 -8.38 -19.00 10.97
C HIS A 325 -7.24 -18.24 11.67
N PHE A 326 -7.14 -16.91 11.51
CA PHE A 326 -6.11 -16.13 12.22
C PHE A 326 -6.25 -16.23 13.74
N GLU A 327 -7.47 -16.17 14.27
CA GLU A 327 -7.73 -16.33 15.70
C GLU A 327 -7.41 -17.73 16.23
N SER A 328 -7.43 -18.76 15.37
CA SER A 328 -7.00 -20.11 15.73
C SER A 328 -5.46 -20.27 15.75
N LEU A 329 -4.75 -19.47 14.95
CA LEU A 329 -3.29 -19.53 14.82
C LEU A 329 -2.54 -18.62 15.79
N GLU A 330 -3.17 -17.54 16.23
CA GLU A 330 -2.57 -16.52 17.08
C GLU A 330 -3.40 -16.33 18.36
N PRO A 331 -2.79 -16.34 19.56
CA PRO A 331 -3.51 -16.12 20.81
C PRO A 331 -4.27 -14.79 20.84
N ASN A 332 -3.72 -13.76 20.18
CA ASN A 332 -4.36 -12.47 20.05
C ASN A 332 -3.94 -11.78 18.73
N PRO A 333 -4.78 -11.83 17.68
CA PRO A 333 -4.45 -11.20 16.41
C PRO A 333 -4.61 -9.67 16.45
N LEU A 334 -5.06 -9.05 17.55
CA LEU A 334 -4.96 -7.58 17.69
C LEU A 334 -3.52 -7.18 18.02
N LEU A 335 -2.82 -7.97 18.83
CA LEU A 335 -1.49 -7.61 19.33
C LEU A 335 -0.36 -8.31 18.60
N SER A 336 -0.65 -9.39 17.87
CA SER A 336 0.32 -10.16 17.09
C SER A 336 -0.10 -10.23 15.63
N ALA A 337 0.87 -10.32 14.73
CA ALA A 337 0.69 -10.50 13.29
C ALA A 337 1.81 -11.38 12.69
N GLN A 338 2.13 -12.47 13.39
CA GLN A 338 3.14 -13.43 12.93
C GLN A 338 2.69 -14.21 11.68
N ARG A 339 1.37 -14.41 11.52
CA ARG A 339 0.75 -15.21 10.45
C ARG A 339 0.06 -14.39 9.37
N ARG A 340 0.23 -13.06 9.37
CA ARG A 340 -0.29 -12.16 8.34
C ARG A 340 0.68 -11.02 8.05
N ALA A 341 0.55 -10.41 6.88
CA ALA A 341 1.27 -9.18 6.56
C ALA A 341 0.45 -7.97 7.04
N ALA A 342 0.55 -7.64 8.32
CA ALA A 342 -0.12 -6.48 8.91
C ALA A 342 0.63 -5.18 8.57
N GLY A 343 0.52 -4.74 7.32
CA GLY A 343 1.16 -3.51 6.85
C GLY A 343 0.84 -2.30 7.72
N ILE A 344 1.87 -1.58 8.15
CA ILE A 344 1.77 -0.42 9.02
C ILE A 344 1.42 0.80 8.17
N GLY A 345 0.33 1.48 8.49
CA GLY A 345 -0.02 2.77 7.91
C GLY A 345 0.38 3.96 8.79
N VAL A 346 0.24 5.15 8.22
CA VAL A 346 0.28 6.44 8.93
C VAL A 346 -1.01 7.19 8.64
N ALA A 347 -1.56 7.88 9.63
CA ALA A 347 -2.74 8.71 9.47
C ALA A 347 -2.58 9.99 10.30
N ALA A 348 -2.48 11.14 9.63
CA ALA A 348 -2.22 12.42 10.26
C ALA A 348 -3.43 13.35 10.21
N LEU A 349 -3.88 13.79 11.39
CA LEU A 349 -4.86 14.86 11.51
C LEU A 349 -4.18 16.22 11.39
N ILE A 350 -4.65 17.07 10.48
CA ILE A 350 -4.27 18.48 10.46
C ILE A 350 -5.31 19.29 11.22
N THR A 351 -4.85 20.09 12.19
CA THR A 351 -5.70 21.08 12.87
C THR A 351 -5.13 22.47 12.70
N VAL A 352 -5.98 23.45 12.41
CA VAL A 352 -5.63 24.87 12.26
C VAL A 352 -6.40 25.72 13.25
N VAL A 353 -5.73 26.74 13.79
CA VAL A 353 -6.37 27.81 14.53
C VAL A 353 -6.76 28.93 13.58
N GLU A 354 -8.05 29.25 13.53
CA GLU A 354 -8.59 30.35 12.72
C GLU A 354 -9.29 31.37 13.62
N ARG A 355 -9.25 32.65 13.25
CA ARG A 355 -10.07 33.68 13.90
C ARG A 355 -11.49 33.64 13.35
N GLY A 356 -12.46 33.41 14.22
CA GLY A 356 -13.88 33.51 13.91
C GLY A 356 -14.29 34.94 13.54
N SER A 357 -15.52 35.10 13.05
CA SER A 357 -16.08 36.41 12.70
C SER A 357 -16.20 37.36 13.90
N ASP A 358 -16.25 36.82 15.11
CA ASP A 358 -16.25 37.52 16.40
C ASP A 358 -14.82 37.81 16.92
N GLY A 359 -13.79 37.48 16.13
CA GLY A 359 -12.38 37.61 16.49
C GLY A 359 -11.86 36.55 17.44
N GLN A 360 -12.70 35.61 17.90
CA GLN A 360 -12.28 34.55 18.82
C GLN A 360 -11.55 33.44 18.07
N PRO A 361 -10.48 32.86 18.64
CA PRO A 361 -9.81 31.73 18.00
C PRO A 361 -10.74 30.51 18.03
N THR A 362 -10.71 29.75 16.93
CA THR A 362 -11.46 28.52 16.74
C THR A 362 -10.52 27.44 16.22
N LEU A 363 -10.63 26.24 16.77
CA LEU A 363 -9.85 25.09 16.33
C LEU A 363 -10.65 24.33 15.27
N LYS A 364 -10.08 24.24 14.07
CA LYS A 364 -10.63 23.43 12.97
C LYS A 364 -9.80 22.17 12.79
N ALA A 365 -10.47 21.04 12.63
CA ALA A 365 -9.88 19.80 12.16
C ALA A 365 -10.19 19.62 10.68
N LEU A 366 -9.20 19.23 9.88
CA LEU A 366 -9.35 19.10 8.44
C LEU A 366 -9.52 17.64 8.04
N LEU A 367 -10.59 17.35 7.31
CA LEU A 367 -10.87 16.03 6.74
C LEU A 367 -10.91 16.09 5.22
N SER A 368 -10.80 14.94 4.58
CA SER A 368 -11.08 14.78 3.16
C SER A 368 -12.03 13.62 2.93
N ARG A 369 -12.58 13.52 1.72
CA ARG A 369 -13.33 12.35 1.27
C ARG A 369 -12.48 11.60 0.27
N ARG A 370 -12.23 10.31 0.52
CA ARG A 370 -11.50 9.44 -0.41
C ARG A 370 -12.26 9.37 -1.73
N SER A 371 -11.51 9.23 -2.81
CA SER A 371 -12.04 9.03 -4.15
C SER A 371 -12.93 7.79 -4.19
N LYS A 372 -13.85 7.74 -5.16
CA LYS A 372 -14.60 6.51 -5.44
C LYS A 372 -13.77 5.46 -6.19
N LEU A 373 -12.55 5.82 -6.61
CA LEU A 373 -11.66 4.97 -7.39
C LEU A 373 -10.61 4.26 -6.54
N VAL A 374 -10.49 4.59 -5.25
CA VAL A 374 -9.58 3.85 -4.37
C VAL A 374 -10.16 2.48 -4.06
N GLY A 375 -9.30 1.46 -3.96
CA GLY A 375 -9.72 0.07 -3.76
C GLY A 375 -10.33 -0.21 -2.39
N THR A 376 -9.93 0.54 -1.36
CA THR A 376 -10.36 0.33 0.03
C THR A 376 -11.00 1.60 0.58
N TYR A 377 -12.16 1.45 1.24
CA TYR A 377 -12.96 2.55 1.79
C TYR A 377 -13.27 3.68 0.80
N ALA A 378 -13.68 3.30 -0.42
CA ALA A 378 -14.10 4.26 -1.44
C ALA A 378 -15.18 5.21 -0.92
N ASN A 379 -15.04 6.51 -1.21
CA ASN A 379 -15.99 7.55 -0.81
C ASN A 379 -16.20 7.70 0.71
N ALA A 380 -15.34 7.12 1.55
CA ALA A 380 -15.33 7.36 3.00
C ALA A 380 -14.60 8.67 3.34
N ARG A 381 -14.98 9.31 4.45
CA ARG A 381 -14.22 10.39 5.07
C ARG A 381 -12.93 9.83 5.68
N HIS A 382 -11.86 10.60 5.55
CA HIS A 382 -10.54 10.22 6.03
C HIS A 382 -9.77 11.47 6.47
N VAL A 383 -8.75 11.28 7.30
CA VAL A 383 -7.73 12.31 7.50
C VAL A 383 -6.78 12.31 6.30
N ALA A 384 -6.11 13.43 6.06
CA ALA A 384 -5.05 13.55 5.07
C ALA A 384 -3.95 14.47 5.65
N PRO A 385 -2.69 14.05 5.66
CA PRO A 385 -2.18 12.90 4.91
C PRO A 385 -2.40 11.54 5.58
N ALA A 386 -2.54 10.47 4.79
CA ALA A 386 -2.62 9.10 5.27
C ALA A 386 -2.23 8.06 4.22
N GLY A 387 -1.27 7.19 4.52
CA GLY A 387 -0.74 6.21 3.57
C GLY A 387 -0.06 5.02 4.24
N MET A 388 0.57 4.17 3.42
CA MET A 388 1.34 3.03 3.89
C MET A 388 2.77 3.41 4.23
N LEU A 389 3.34 2.79 5.26
CA LEU A 389 4.76 2.91 5.58
C LEU A 389 5.58 2.04 4.61
N ASN A 390 5.72 2.54 3.38
CA ASN A 390 6.46 1.91 2.30
C ASN A 390 7.96 1.86 2.62
N TRP A 391 8.58 0.72 2.36
CA TRP A 391 10.01 0.49 2.47
C TRP A 391 10.70 1.03 1.20
N ARG A 392 11.58 2.02 1.37
CA ARG A 392 12.24 2.77 0.27
C ARG A 392 13.75 2.50 0.16
N TYR A 393 14.19 1.35 0.65
CA TYR A 393 15.62 1.02 0.83
C TYR A 393 16.14 0.18 -0.34
N GLY A 394 17.45 -0.04 -0.29
CA GLY A 394 18.27 -0.51 -1.39
C GLY A 394 17.88 -1.81 -1.96
N ASP A 395 18.01 -1.86 -3.29
CA ASP A 395 17.55 -2.93 -4.15
C ASP A 395 16.51 -3.79 -3.44
N GLY A 396 15.36 -3.19 -3.08
CA GLY A 396 14.14 -3.93 -3.37
C GLY A 396 14.35 -4.40 -4.82
N PRO A 397 14.21 -5.70 -5.16
CA PRO A 397 14.92 -6.37 -6.26
C PRO A 397 14.78 -5.77 -7.68
N HIS A 398 14.23 -4.57 -7.84
CA HIS A 398 13.79 -3.98 -9.06
C HIS A 398 14.37 -2.63 -9.48
N GLU A 399 15.04 -1.79 -8.66
CA GLU A 399 15.40 -0.44 -9.15
C GLU A 399 16.77 0.13 -8.75
N SER A 400 17.65 0.22 -9.76
CA SER A 400 19.07 0.59 -9.69
C SER A 400 19.35 2.11 -9.81
N ARG A 401 18.43 3.01 -9.45
CA ARG A 401 18.53 4.43 -9.84
C ARG A 401 18.65 5.47 -8.72
N SER A 402 18.60 5.07 -7.47
CA SER A 402 18.90 5.97 -6.34
C SER A 402 19.82 5.26 -5.36
N GLU A 403 20.81 5.97 -4.82
CA GLU A 403 21.50 5.49 -3.61
C GLU A 403 20.43 5.27 -2.54
N PRO A 404 20.20 4.03 -2.16
CA PRO A 404 19.11 3.74 -1.27
C PRO A 404 19.42 4.15 0.17
N TRP A 405 18.37 4.24 0.98
CA TRP A 405 18.56 4.31 2.43
C TRP A 405 19.37 3.08 2.88
N LEU A 406 20.51 3.31 3.53
CA LEU A 406 21.43 2.24 3.97
C LEU A 406 20.87 1.41 5.13
N GLY A 407 19.76 1.85 5.73
CA GLY A 407 19.07 1.20 6.84
C GLY A 407 18.01 2.11 7.43
N TYR A 408 17.05 1.52 8.14
CA TYR A 408 15.94 2.24 8.76
C TYR A 408 16.45 3.23 9.81
N GLU A 409 15.93 4.45 9.79
CA GLU A 409 16.10 5.45 10.83
C GLU A 409 14.75 5.72 11.49
N PRO A 410 14.68 5.90 12.81
CA PRO A 410 13.43 6.26 13.49
C PRO A 410 12.70 7.48 12.88
N GLU A 411 13.45 8.45 12.36
CA GLU A 411 12.94 9.64 11.66
C GLU A 411 12.24 9.31 10.34
N ASP A 412 12.42 8.10 9.79
CA ASP A 412 11.77 7.66 8.56
C ASP A 412 10.25 7.53 8.71
N VAL A 413 9.74 7.31 9.93
CA VAL A 413 8.30 7.40 10.21
C VAL A 413 7.81 8.81 9.92
N LEU A 414 8.50 9.83 10.46
CA LEU A 414 8.15 11.22 10.20
C LEU A 414 8.26 11.54 8.71
N ARG A 415 9.35 11.12 8.04
CA ARG A 415 9.55 11.35 6.60
C ARG A 415 8.45 10.71 5.77
N SER A 416 7.94 9.54 6.17
CA SER A 416 6.81 8.91 5.48
C SER A 416 5.55 9.74 5.60
N VAL A 417 5.22 10.24 6.80
CA VAL A 417 4.06 11.15 7.00
C VAL A 417 4.22 12.44 6.18
N LEU A 418 5.44 12.99 6.13
CA LEU A 418 5.76 14.20 5.36
C LEU A 418 5.73 13.95 3.85
N ASN A 419 6.11 12.75 3.41
CA ASN A 419 5.96 12.35 2.02
C ASN A 419 4.48 12.32 1.62
N GLU A 420 3.64 11.67 2.42
CA GLU A 420 2.19 11.64 2.20
C GLU A 420 1.62 13.07 2.22
N TYR A 421 2.11 13.96 3.08
CA TYR A 421 1.71 15.38 3.02
C TYR A 421 2.06 16.04 1.67
N ALA A 422 3.28 15.83 1.17
CA ALA A 422 3.71 16.39 -0.10
C ALA A 422 2.92 15.82 -1.29
N GLU A 423 2.67 14.52 -1.28
CA GLU A 423 1.94 13.82 -2.33
C GLU A 423 0.45 14.15 -2.28
N GLU A 424 -0.21 13.87 -1.17
CA GLU A 424 -1.67 13.92 -1.07
C GLU A 424 -2.23 15.33 -0.98
N LEU A 425 -1.50 16.27 -0.37
CA LEU A 425 -2.00 17.63 -0.12
C LEU A 425 -1.35 18.70 -0.98
N ARG A 426 -0.22 18.41 -1.63
CA ARG A 426 0.47 19.34 -2.53
C ARG A 426 0.59 18.81 -3.96
N ASN A 427 0.15 17.57 -4.23
CA ASN A 427 0.22 16.93 -5.55
C ASN A 427 1.62 17.05 -6.16
N ILE A 428 2.65 16.87 -5.33
CA ILE A 428 4.04 16.79 -5.79
C ILE A 428 4.23 15.36 -6.30
N GLU A 429 4.31 15.23 -7.62
CA GLU A 429 4.52 13.96 -8.33
C GLU A 429 5.92 13.39 -8.03
N ASP A 430 6.13 12.11 -8.35
CA ASP A 430 7.40 11.38 -8.17
C ASP A 430 7.89 11.26 -6.71
N MET A 431 6.98 11.41 -5.74
CA MET A 431 7.27 11.26 -4.32
C MET A 431 7.10 9.81 -3.82
N GLN A 432 6.32 9.00 -4.54
CA GLN A 432 6.08 7.58 -4.23
C GLN A 432 7.39 6.78 -4.23
N GLU A 433 8.28 7.07 -5.18
CA GLU A 433 9.58 6.40 -5.37
C GLU A 433 10.75 7.15 -4.72
N ASN A 434 10.48 8.25 -4.01
CA ASN A 434 11.54 9.12 -3.52
C ASN A 434 12.25 8.50 -2.32
N ALA A 435 13.36 7.82 -2.59
CA ALA A 435 14.31 7.29 -1.63
C ALA A 435 15.36 8.33 -1.20
N ASN A 436 15.20 9.63 -1.48
CA ASN A 436 16.16 10.65 -1.03
C ASN A 436 15.60 11.47 0.16
N ARG A 437 16.10 11.19 1.37
CA ARG A 437 15.71 11.90 2.61
C ARG A 437 15.89 13.41 2.49
N ALA A 438 17.06 13.85 2.00
CA ALA A 438 17.38 15.27 1.85
C ALA A 438 16.45 15.98 0.85
N ARG A 439 16.00 15.28 -0.19
CA ARG A 439 15.01 15.82 -1.13
C ARG A 439 13.67 16.08 -0.43
N ILE A 440 13.16 15.11 0.35
CA ILE A 440 11.89 15.27 1.11
C ILE A 440 12.03 16.42 2.10
N ASP A 441 13.10 16.41 2.90
CA ASP A 441 13.34 17.41 3.95
C ASP A 441 13.56 18.82 3.38
N GLY A 442 14.09 18.93 2.15
CA GLY A 442 14.33 20.18 1.43
C GLY A 442 13.13 20.72 0.66
N LEU A 443 12.02 19.98 0.54
CA LEU A 443 10.84 20.47 -0.17
C LEU A 443 10.30 21.74 0.49
N PRO A 444 10.06 22.84 -0.27
CA PRO A 444 9.59 24.10 0.31
C PRO A 444 8.31 23.95 1.15
N ALA A 445 7.37 23.11 0.70
CA ALA A 445 6.13 22.85 1.44
C ALA A 445 6.37 22.14 2.78
N ILE A 446 7.38 21.26 2.86
CA ILE A 446 7.76 20.54 4.08
C ILE A 446 8.53 21.45 5.03
N VAL A 447 9.47 22.25 4.50
CA VAL A 447 10.19 23.26 5.29
C VAL A 447 9.21 24.26 5.91
N GLN A 448 8.22 24.74 5.15
CA GLN A 448 7.18 25.62 5.68
C GLN A 448 6.30 24.92 6.73
N LEU A 449 5.88 23.69 6.47
CA LEU A 449 5.10 22.90 7.42
C LEU A 449 5.85 22.74 8.76
N LYS A 450 7.10 22.27 8.73
CA LYS A 450 7.92 22.07 9.94
C LYS A 450 8.16 23.37 10.73
N ARG A 451 8.16 24.52 10.06
CA ARG A 451 8.32 25.84 10.71
C ARG A 451 7.06 26.33 11.41
N ARG A 452 5.88 25.91 10.93
CA ARG A 452 4.58 26.46 11.39
C ARG A 452 3.72 25.46 12.16
N ALA A 453 3.97 24.17 11.98
CA ALA A 453 3.22 23.11 12.63
C ALA A 453 4.04 22.46 13.74
N ARG A 454 3.37 22.21 14.86
CA ARG A 454 3.81 21.25 15.87
C ARG A 454 3.33 19.87 15.44
N ILE A 455 4.27 18.94 15.23
CA ILE A 455 3.99 17.58 14.78
C ILE A 455 4.13 16.63 15.98
N GLU A 456 3.08 15.90 16.32
CA GLU A 456 3.09 14.99 17.47
C GLU A 456 2.52 13.62 17.14
N PHE A 457 3.12 12.58 17.71
CA PHE A 457 2.52 11.25 17.76
C PHE A 457 1.39 11.22 18.80
N THR A 458 0.23 10.69 18.42
CA THR A 458 -0.98 10.70 19.26
C THR A 458 -1.45 9.31 19.69
N GLY A 459 -1.00 8.26 19.02
CA GLY A 459 -1.27 6.87 19.38
C GLY A 459 -1.21 5.93 18.19
N ILE A 460 -1.46 4.64 18.42
CA ILE A 460 -1.63 3.64 17.36
C ILE A 460 -3.13 3.34 17.24
N ALA A 461 -3.64 3.31 16.02
CA ALA A 461 -4.94 2.76 15.69
C ALA A 461 -4.76 1.34 15.15
N LEU A 462 -5.77 0.50 15.33
CA LEU A 462 -5.83 -0.84 14.77
C LEU A 462 -7.22 -1.03 14.16
N ASP A 463 -7.28 -0.94 12.84
CA ASP A 463 -8.54 -1.11 12.11
C ASP A 463 -9.02 -2.55 12.28
N LEU A 464 -10.12 -2.74 13.01
CA LEU A 464 -10.65 -4.06 13.34
C LEU A 464 -11.19 -4.78 12.10
N MET A 465 -11.45 -4.06 11.00
CA MET A 465 -11.93 -4.63 9.75
C MET A 465 -10.81 -5.38 9.00
N ASN A 466 -9.55 -4.95 9.11
CA ASN A 466 -8.40 -5.56 8.42
C ASN A 466 -7.23 -5.98 9.33
N LEU A 467 -7.33 -5.69 10.63
CA LEU A 467 -6.33 -5.95 11.66
C LEU A 467 -4.95 -5.34 11.37
N ARG A 468 -4.91 -4.23 10.64
CA ARG A 468 -3.70 -3.46 10.36
C ARG A 468 -3.54 -2.33 11.37
N PRO A 469 -2.30 -2.01 11.76
CA PRO A 469 -2.03 -0.85 12.60
C PRO A 469 -1.79 0.41 11.76
N GLU A 470 -2.18 1.55 12.30
CA GLU A 470 -1.86 2.87 11.79
C GLU A 470 -1.27 3.77 12.88
N ILE A 471 -0.14 4.41 12.58
CA ILE A 471 0.48 5.40 13.46
C ILE A 471 -0.29 6.73 13.30
N CYS A 472 -0.96 7.16 14.37
CA CYS A 472 -1.74 8.40 14.37
C CYS A 472 -0.89 9.62 14.72
N VAL A 473 -0.91 10.62 13.85
CA VAL A 473 -0.10 11.84 13.97
C VAL A 473 -0.99 13.08 14.01
N LEU A 474 -0.58 14.11 14.72
CA LEU A 474 -1.21 15.42 14.74
C LEU A 474 -0.27 16.45 14.12
N PHE A 475 -0.75 17.20 13.14
CA PHE A 475 -0.16 18.46 12.69
C PHE A 475 -0.97 19.61 13.28
N TYR A 476 -0.51 20.14 14.41
CA TYR A 476 -1.14 21.29 15.07
C TYR A 476 -0.55 22.60 14.57
N ILE A 477 -1.41 23.44 14.01
CA ILE A 477 -1.05 24.72 13.39
C ILE A 477 -1.69 25.82 14.21
N GLY A 478 -0.93 26.36 15.16
CA GLY A 478 -1.35 27.47 16.02
C GLY A 478 -1.22 28.84 15.35
N ASP A 479 -0.55 28.94 14.20
CA ASP A 479 -0.34 30.18 13.47
C ASP A 479 -1.63 30.62 12.73
N PRO A 480 -2.34 31.68 13.19
CA PRO A 480 -3.57 32.15 12.56
C PRO A 480 -3.32 32.82 11.20
N ASP A 481 -2.07 33.18 10.89
CA ASP A 481 -1.64 33.77 9.62
C ASP A 481 -1.11 32.69 8.65
N TRP A 482 -1.35 31.40 8.96
CA TRP A 482 -1.23 30.37 7.94
C TRP A 482 -2.28 30.65 6.86
N ASP A 483 -1.85 30.64 5.59
CA ASP A 483 -2.64 30.88 4.36
C ASP A 483 -3.81 29.88 4.09
N GLY A 484 -4.33 29.25 5.16
CA GLY A 484 -5.38 28.26 5.24
C GLY A 484 -5.22 26.99 4.39
N PRO A 485 -6.31 26.20 4.35
CA PRO A 485 -6.46 25.06 3.45
C PRO A 485 -6.56 25.43 1.97
N ALA A 486 -6.72 26.71 1.65
CA ALA A 486 -6.91 27.22 0.29
C ALA A 486 -5.73 26.89 -0.66
N ARG A 487 -4.57 26.53 -0.12
CA ARG A 487 -3.38 26.12 -0.88
C ARG A 487 -3.21 24.61 -1.05
N PHE A 488 -4.12 23.78 -0.52
CA PHE A 488 -4.03 22.34 -0.75
C PHE A 488 -4.46 22.00 -2.18
N GLN A 489 -3.66 21.15 -2.82
CA GLN A 489 -3.94 20.55 -4.10
C GLN A 489 -4.01 19.06 -3.86
N LEU A 490 -5.23 18.56 -3.64
CA LEU A 490 -5.44 17.15 -3.35
C LEU A 490 -5.09 16.27 -4.55
N ASN A 491 -4.39 15.16 -4.32
CA ASN A 491 -4.06 14.18 -5.35
C ASN A 491 -5.27 13.29 -5.74
N TYR A 492 -5.03 12.34 -6.64
CA TYR A 492 -6.06 11.45 -7.18
C TYR A 492 -6.79 10.59 -6.12
N GLU A 493 -6.16 10.30 -4.98
CA GLU A 493 -6.77 9.51 -3.90
C GLU A 493 -7.93 10.22 -3.22
N TYR A 494 -7.97 11.55 -3.31
CA TYR A 494 -9.06 12.38 -2.79
C TYR A 494 -9.77 13.17 -3.89
N GLU A 495 -9.30 13.09 -5.15
CA GLU A 495 -10.04 13.66 -6.26
C GLU A 495 -11.31 12.85 -6.55
N ALA A 496 -12.45 13.54 -6.53
CA ALA A 496 -13.67 13.00 -7.13
C ALA A 496 -13.40 12.68 -8.61
N ALA A 497 -13.49 11.39 -8.96
CA ALA A 497 -13.23 10.87 -10.31
C ALA A 497 -13.77 11.80 -11.40
N PRO A 498 -13.00 12.08 -12.47
CA PRO A 498 -13.53 12.81 -13.60
C PRO A 498 -14.71 12.04 -14.20
N SER A 499 -15.93 12.58 -14.10
CA SER A 499 -17.08 12.07 -14.86
C SER A 499 -16.75 12.05 -16.37
N PRO A 500 -16.90 10.94 -17.09
CA PRO A 500 -16.46 10.83 -18.48
C PRO A 500 -17.02 11.96 -19.37
N ALA A 501 -16.10 12.64 -20.05
CA ALA A 501 -16.15 13.48 -21.26
C ALA A 501 -17.41 14.26 -21.73
N PHE A 502 -18.47 14.47 -20.94
CA PHE A 502 -19.49 15.45 -21.34
C PHE A 502 -18.94 16.87 -21.19
N ARG A 503 -19.06 17.70 -22.24
CA ARG A 503 -18.67 19.12 -22.25
C ARG A 503 -19.16 19.80 -20.97
N ARG A 504 -18.23 20.01 -20.03
CA ARG A 504 -18.59 20.45 -18.69
C ARG A 504 -18.85 21.94 -18.65
N THR A 505 -19.94 22.34 -18.01
CA THR A 505 -20.25 23.76 -17.78
C THR A 505 -19.28 24.39 -16.77
N ASN A 506 -19.13 25.72 -16.78
CA ASN A 506 -18.33 26.44 -15.78
C ASN A 506 -18.81 26.18 -14.34
N ALA A 507 -20.12 25.94 -14.14
CA ALA A 507 -20.68 25.54 -12.85
C ALA A 507 -20.15 24.18 -12.38
N GLN A 508 -20.00 23.20 -13.29
CA GLN A 508 -19.41 21.90 -12.96
C GLN A 508 -17.90 22.00 -12.68
N ARG A 509 -17.17 22.88 -13.38
CA ARG A 509 -15.76 23.18 -13.06
C ARG A 509 -15.61 23.78 -11.67
N ARG A 510 -16.43 24.79 -11.31
CA ARG A 510 -16.45 25.39 -9.96
C ARG A 510 -16.84 24.38 -8.87
N ARG A 511 -17.81 23.50 -9.15
CA ARG A 511 -18.22 22.42 -8.23
C ARG A 511 -17.10 21.39 -8.03
N ARG A 512 -16.30 21.09 -9.06
CA ARG A 512 -15.11 20.20 -8.93
C ARG A 512 -13.99 20.88 -8.14
N ALA A 513 -13.73 22.17 -8.36
CA ALA A 513 -12.76 22.93 -7.57
C ALA A 513 -13.11 22.92 -6.06
N ARG A 514 -14.41 23.08 -5.72
CA ARG A 514 -14.89 22.93 -4.33
C ARG A 514 -14.77 21.50 -3.77
N ARG A 515 -14.82 20.46 -4.63
CA ARG A 515 -14.62 19.06 -4.22
C ARG A 515 -13.16 18.67 -4.01
N ARG A 516 -12.20 19.54 -4.39
CA ARG A 516 -10.76 19.36 -4.17
C ARG A 516 -10.28 20.03 -2.88
N GLN A 517 -11.17 20.28 -1.94
CA GLN A 517 -10.86 21.01 -0.72
C GLN A 517 -11.04 20.10 0.48
N LEU A 518 -10.13 20.23 1.44
CA LEU A 518 -10.33 19.69 2.77
C LEU A 518 -11.60 20.31 3.36
N THR A 519 -12.40 19.48 4.01
CA THR A 519 -13.60 19.89 4.74
C THR A 519 -13.19 20.25 6.17
N PRO A 520 -13.25 21.55 6.56
CA PRO A 520 -12.97 21.95 7.92
C PRO A 520 -14.16 21.61 8.83
N ILE A 521 -13.88 20.99 9.97
CA ILE A 521 -14.82 20.76 11.06
C ILE A 521 -14.38 21.60 12.25
N THR A 522 -15.28 22.42 12.78
CA THR A 522 -14.99 23.14 14.04
C THR A 522 -15.07 22.16 15.19
N VAL A 523 -13.96 21.95 15.89
CA VAL A 523 -13.87 20.97 16.98
C VAL A 523 -13.74 21.63 18.35
N ALA A 524 -13.30 22.88 18.41
CA ALA A 524 -13.35 23.68 19.62
C ALA A 524 -13.48 25.16 19.29
N THR A 525 -14.08 25.87 20.23
CA THR A 525 -13.96 27.32 20.38
C THR A 525 -13.29 27.57 21.73
N THR A 526 -12.93 28.81 22.04
CA THR A 526 -12.47 29.18 23.39
C THR A 526 -13.45 28.82 24.49
N ARG A 527 -14.75 28.63 24.18
CA ARG A 527 -15.79 28.41 25.20
C ARG A 527 -16.18 26.95 25.37
N HIS A 528 -16.17 26.17 24.27
CA HIS A 528 -16.76 24.83 24.26
C HIS A 528 -16.05 23.89 23.28
N ALA A 529 -15.98 22.61 23.67
CA ALA A 529 -15.74 21.50 22.77
C ALA A 529 -17.01 21.19 21.95
N LEU A 530 -16.83 20.83 20.67
CA LEU A 530 -17.93 20.61 19.71
C LEU A 530 -18.02 19.16 19.22
N ASP A 531 -18.11 18.22 20.16
CA ASP A 531 -18.08 16.78 19.86
C ASP A 531 -19.26 16.32 19.00
N GLU A 532 -20.47 16.82 19.24
CA GLU A 532 -21.65 16.44 18.44
C GLU A 532 -21.53 16.86 16.97
N VAL A 533 -20.89 18.01 16.70
CA VAL A 533 -20.65 18.48 15.33
C VAL A 533 -19.70 17.52 14.63
N ALA A 534 -18.59 17.17 15.30
CA ALA A 534 -17.61 16.23 14.76
C ALA A 534 -18.19 14.82 14.59
N ALA A 535 -18.97 14.32 15.57
CA ALA A 535 -19.59 13.01 15.52
C ALA A 535 -20.58 12.87 14.36
N ARG A 536 -21.40 13.90 14.09
CA ARG A 536 -22.32 13.92 12.94
C ARG A 536 -21.59 13.83 11.61
N GLU A 537 -20.41 14.44 11.50
CA GLU A 537 -19.60 14.35 10.30
C GLU A 537 -18.87 13.01 10.20
N LEU A 538 -18.58 12.33 11.31
CA LEU A 538 -17.79 11.11 11.32
C LEU A 538 -18.64 9.86 11.57
N ALA A 539 -19.70 9.63 10.81
CA ALA A 539 -20.46 8.39 10.93
C ALA A 539 -19.54 7.16 10.72
N PRO A 540 -19.57 6.13 11.59
CA PRO A 540 -18.67 4.97 11.48
C PRO A 540 -18.70 4.26 10.12
N ALA A 541 -19.88 4.12 9.51
CA ALA A 541 -20.02 3.51 8.18
C ALA A 541 -19.52 4.40 7.03
N GLU A 542 -19.31 5.70 7.28
CA GLU A 542 -18.86 6.66 6.27
C GLU A 542 -17.43 7.15 6.51
N THR A 543 -16.71 6.57 7.47
CA THR A 543 -15.38 7.02 7.88
C THR A 543 -14.42 5.85 7.87
N VAL A 544 -13.21 6.05 7.34
CA VAL A 544 -12.14 5.06 7.47
C VAL A 544 -11.84 4.84 8.96
N PRO A 545 -11.83 3.60 9.49
CA PRO A 545 -11.68 3.36 10.92
C PRO A 545 -10.41 3.98 11.53
N SER A 546 -9.27 3.82 10.87
CA SER A 546 -8.00 4.44 11.28
C SER A 546 -8.00 5.96 11.17
N GLY A 547 -8.70 6.52 10.17
CA GLY A 547 -8.97 7.95 10.07
C GLY A 547 -9.79 8.51 11.24
N ALA A 548 -10.82 7.78 11.68
CA ALA A 548 -11.59 8.16 12.85
C ALA A 548 -10.71 8.17 14.10
N ALA A 549 -9.87 7.16 14.28
CA ALA A 549 -8.92 7.12 15.39
C ALA A 549 -7.93 8.28 15.37
N ALA A 550 -7.28 8.53 14.22
CA ALA A 550 -6.37 9.66 14.05
C ALA A 550 -7.06 11.00 14.32
N PHE A 551 -8.31 11.16 13.88
CA PHE A 551 -9.11 12.33 14.19
C PHE A 551 -9.35 12.48 15.70
N TRP A 552 -9.86 11.45 16.38
CA TRP A 552 -10.26 11.59 17.79
C TRP A 552 -9.08 11.70 18.75
N LEU A 553 -8.00 10.96 18.49
CA LEU A 553 -6.74 11.11 19.22
C LEU A 553 -6.11 12.49 18.96
N GLY A 554 -6.09 12.91 17.70
CA GLY A 554 -5.58 14.22 17.28
C GLY A 554 -6.36 15.39 17.87
N VAL A 555 -7.70 15.38 17.81
CA VAL A 555 -8.56 16.44 18.37
C VAL A 555 -8.39 16.54 19.88
N ARG A 556 -8.33 15.40 20.59
CA ARG A 556 -8.08 15.38 22.04
C ARG A 556 -6.80 16.12 22.37
N ARG A 557 -5.71 15.84 21.63
CA ARG A 557 -4.42 16.48 21.85
C ARG A 557 -4.40 17.95 21.39
N ALA A 558 -4.95 18.25 20.23
CA ALA A 558 -5.04 19.61 19.69
C ALA A 558 -5.83 20.55 20.61
N ARG A 559 -6.88 20.07 21.28
CA ARG A 559 -7.63 20.86 22.28
C ARG A 559 -6.78 21.23 23.50
N GLN A 560 -5.91 20.33 23.96
CA GLN A 560 -4.98 20.64 25.06
C GLN A 560 -4.00 21.74 24.66
N LEU A 561 -3.45 21.66 23.44
CA LEU A 561 -2.56 22.67 22.88
C LEU A 561 -3.27 24.01 22.71
N PHE A 562 -4.48 23.98 22.13
CA PHE A 562 -5.32 25.14 21.93
C PHE A 562 -5.68 25.85 23.23
N ALA A 563 -6.09 25.11 24.27
CA ALA A 563 -6.40 25.67 25.58
C ALA A 563 -5.15 26.26 26.27
N ALA A 564 -3.99 25.63 26.10
CA ALA A 564 -2.73 26.15 26.63
C ALA A 564 -2.30 27.47 25.95
N GLU A 565 -2.60 27.64 24.67
CA GLU A 565 -2.24 28.84 23.89
C GLU A 565 -3.26 29.98 24.01
N HIS A 566 -4.54 29.68 24.25
CA HIS A 566 -5.63 30.67 24.15
C HIS A 566 -6.49 30.83 25.42
N GLY A 567 -6.18 30.09 26.49
CA GLY A 567 -6.97 30.07 27.72
C GLY A 567 -8.17 29.13 27.62
N ALA A 568 -8.59 28.60 28.77
CA ALA A 568 -9.73 27.69 28.91
C ALA A 568 -11.05 28.43 29.12
#